data_AF-A0A2E2R7Q3-F1
#
_entry.id   AF-A0A2E2R7Q3-F1
#
_cell.length_a   1.000
_cell.length_b   1.000
_cell.length_c   1.000
_cell.angle_alpha   90.00
_cell.angle_beta   90.00
_cell.angle_gamma   90.00
#
_symmetry.space_group_name_H-M   'P 1'
#
loop_
_entity.id
_entity.type
_entity.pdbx_description
1 polymer ?
#
loop_
_entity_poly.entity_id
_entity_poly.type
_entity_poly.pdbx_seq_one_letter_code
_entity_poly.pdbx_strand_id
1 'polypeptide(L)' 'MNTPTPERTKTPVFIAFVTNDDTRNIVAAIREDNPQATVEEFPAMVKIESPGRLVVKRQSVSDL' A
#
# COMPACT_ATOMS: atom_id res chain seq x y z
N MET A 1 13.59 -34.64 -8.17
CA MET A 1 12.24 -34.19 -7.77
C MET A 1 12.42 -32.91 -6.99
N ASN A 2 12.23 -31.76 -7.63
CA ASN A 2 12.36 -30.47 -6.97
C ASN A 2 11.00 -30.17 -6.35
N THR A 3 10.91 -30.31 -5.04
CA THR A 3 9.70 -29.95 -4.28
C THR A 3 9.46 -28.45 -4.45
N PRO A 4 8.29 -28.00 -4.93
CA PRO A 4 7.97 -26.58 -4.88
C PRO A 4 7.83 -26.18 -3.40
N THR A 5 8.67 -25.25 -2.96
CA THR A 5 8.52 -24.57 -1.66
C THR A 5 7.08 -24.06 -1.56
N PRO A 6 6.34 -24.29 -0.46
CA PRO A 6 5.01 -23.71 -0.31
C PRO A 6 5.17 -22.18 -0.37
N GLU A 7 4.66 -21.60 -1.45
CA GLU A 7 4.53 -20.16 -1.61
C GLU A 7 3.69 -19.69 -0.41
N ARG A 8 4.33 -19.12 0.62
CA ARG A 8 3.60 -18.66 1.81
C ARG A 8 2.52 -17.71 1.29
N THR A 9 1.27 -18.06 1.44
CA THR A 9 0.14 -17.19 1.15
C THR A 9 0.40 -15.88 1.88
N LYS A 10 0.76 -14.84 1.13
CA LYS A 10 1.07 -13.52 1.68
C LYS A 10 -0.23 -12.98 2.30
N THR A 11 -0.34 -13.04 3.62
CA THR A 11 -1.46 -12.44 4.33
C THR A 11 -1.55 -10.98 3.93
N PRO A 12 -2.70 -10.49 3.42
CA PRO A 12 -2.83 -9.11 3.01
C PRO A 12 -2.65 -8.20 4.23
N VAL A 13 -1.88 -7.13 4.05
CA VAL A 13 -1.71 -6.06 5.03
C VAL A 13 -2.43 -4.83 4.52
N PHE A 14 -3.07 -4.09 5.42
CA PHE A 14 -3.77 -2.86 5.05
C PHE A 14 -3.43 -1.71 5.99
N ILE A 15 -3.56 -0.50 5.47
CA ILE A 15 -3.47 0.75 6.21
C ILE A 15 -4.62 1.66 5.78
N ALA A 16 -5.21 2.37 6.74
CA ALA A 16 -6.26 3.34 6.47
C ALA A 16 -5.78 4.74 6.86
N PHE A 17 -5.99 5.70 5.97
CA PHE A 17 -5.71 7.12 6.16
C PHE A 17 -7.01 7.90 6.24
N VAL A 18 -7.08 8.92 7.09
CA VAL A 18 -8.21 9.86 7.07
C VAL A 18 -8.01 10.80 5.89
N THR A 19 -9.04 11.00 5.07
CA THR A 19 -8.95 11.83 3.87
C THR A 19 -8.76 13.30 4.25
N ASN A 20 -7.57 13.84 4.02
CA ASN A 20 -7.19 15.24 4.14
C ASN A 20 -6.20 15.60 3.01
N ASP A 21 -5.85 16.89 2.86
CA ASP A 21 -4.92 17.31 1.79
C ASP A 21 -3.54 16.64 1.91
N ASP A 22 -2.97 16.55 3.11
CA ASP A 22 -1.66 15.92 3.34
C ASP A 22 -1.62 14.42 2.99
N THR A 23 -2.73 13.71 3.20
CA THR A 23 -2.81 12.27 2.91
C THR A 23 -2.91 11.98 1.42
N ARG A 24 -3.35 12.93 0.57
CA ARG A 24 -3.37 12.70 -0.89
C ARG A 24 -1.96 12.41 -1.43
N ASN A 25 -0.95 13.17 -1.00
CA ASN A 25 0.44 12.97 -1.42
C ASN A 25 0.99 11.65 -0.89
N ILE A 26 0.67 11.29 0.36
CA ILE A 26 1.08 10.02 0.97
C ILE A 26 0.47 8.83 0.22
N VAL A 27 -0.82 8.88 -0.12
CA VAL A 27 -1.51 7.82 -0.85
C VAL A 27 -0.93 7.63 -2.25
N ALA A 28 -0.62 8.73 -2.95
CA ALA A 28 0.03 8.70 -4.25
C ALA A 28 1.42 8.04 -4.18
N ALA A 29 2.25 8.45 -3.21
CA ALA A 29 3.56 7.85 -2.97
C ALA A 29 3.48 6.34 -2.67
N ILE A 30 2.52 5.93 -1.83
CA ILE A 30 2.32 4.51 -1.51
C ILE A 30 1.90 3.70 -2.73
N ARG A 31 1.08 4.28 -3.61
CA ARG A 31 0.65 3.65 -4.86
C ARG A 31 1.83 3.45 -5.82
N GLU A 32 2.76 4.40 -5.88
CA GLU A 32 3.99 4.26 -6.67
C GLU A 32 4.96 3.25 -6.06
N ASP A 33 5.12 3.25 -4.73
CA ASP A 33 6.01 2.33 -4.03
C ASP A 33 5.47 0.88 -4.00
N ASN A 34 4.16 0.68 -4.16
CA ASN A 34 3.50 -0.61 -4.10
C ASN A 34 2.56 -0.79 -5.31
N PRO A 35 3.10 -1.17 -6.48
CA PRO A 35 2.28 -1.39 -7.68
C PRO A 35 1.27 -2.54 -7.53
N GLN A 36 1.50 -3.45 -6.58
CA GLN A 36 0.55 -4.53 -6.24
C GLN A 36 -0.50 -4.13 -5.19
N ALA A 37 -0.51 -2.89 -4.71
CA ALA A 37 -1.47 -2.44 -3.70
C ALA A 37 -2.79 -1.99 -4.34
N THR A 38 -3.90 -2.34 -3.69
CA THR A 38 -5.24 -1.88 -4.01
C THR A 38 -5.58 -0.67 -3.14
N VAL A 39 -6.01 0.43 -3.76
CA VAL A 39 -6.46 1.64 -3.06
C VAL A 39 -7.98 1.75 -3.19
N GLU A 40 -8.66 1.85 -2.05
CA GLU A 40 -10.10 2.05 -1.95
C GLU A 40 -10.36 3.43 -1.31
N GLU A 41 -11.04 4.31 -2.04
CA GLU A 41 -11.41 5.64 -1.56
C GLU A 41 -12.81 5.63 -0.94
N PHE A 42 -12.92 6.12 0.29
CA PHE A 42 -14.17 6.31 1.02
C PHE A 42 -14.35 7.81 1.37
N PRO A 43 -15.58 8.27 1.68
CA PRO A 43 -15.88 9.69 1.89
C PRO A 43 -15.02 10.41 2.96
N ALA A 44 -14.51 9.67 3.95
CA ALA A 44 -13.69 10.21 5.03
C ALA A 44 -12.37 9.44 5.26
N MET A 45 -12.09 8.44 4.44
CA MET A 45 -10.86 7.65 4.57
C MET A 45 -10.40 7.07 3.23
N VAL A 46 -9.13 6.76 3.12
CA VAL A 46 -8.56 5.91 2.08
C VAL A 46 -8.05 4.64 2.73
N LYS A 47 -8.43 3.47 2.22
CA LYS A 47 -7.85 2.18 2.60
C LYS A 47 -6.88 1.74 1.52
N ILE A 48 -5.67 1.35 1.90
CA ILE A 48 -4.68 0.76 1.00
C ILE A 48 -4.36 -0.64 1.49
N GLU A 49 -4.46 -1.62 0.61
CA GLU A 49 -4.22 -3.03 0.89
C GLU A 49 -3.13 -3.58 -0.03
N SER A 50 -2.18 -4.34 0.49
CA SER A 50 -1.09 -4.94 -0.30
C SER A 50 -0.84 -6.38 0.14
N PRO A 51 -0.52 -7.31 -0.78
CA PRO A 51 -0.22 -8.68 -0.41
C PRO A 51 1.11 -8.73 0.38
N GLY A 52 1.02 -9.03 1.67
CA GLY A 52 2.13 -9.38 2.57
C GLY A 52 3.13 -8.29 2.95
N ARG A 53 3.21 -7.17 2.22
CA ARG A 53 4.06 -6.04 2.57
C ARG A 53 3.56 -4.76 1.94
N LEU A 54 3.54 -3.68 2.72
CA LEU A 54 3.31 -2.32 2.26
C LEU A 54 4.56 -1.50 2.60
N VAL A 55 5.09 -0.77 1.62
CA VAL A 55 6.31 0.03 1.73
C VAL A 55 5.97 1.50 1.55
N VAL A 56 6.43 2.36 2.45
CA VAL A 56 6.27 3.81 2.31
C VAL A 56 7.66 4.42 2.38
N LYS A 57 8.15 5.03 1.30
CA LYS A 57 9.44 5.71 1.31
C LYS A 57 9.24 7.20 1.55
N ARG A 58 9.98 7.75 2.51
CA ARG A 58 9.98 9.19 2.80
C ARG A 58 10.30 10.04 1.55
N GLN A 59 11.22 9.58 0.70
CA GLN A 59 11.59 10.28 -0.54
C GLN A 59 10.37 10.45 -1.45
N SER A 60 9.68 9.35 -1.78
CA SER A 60 8.45 9.37 -2.59
C SER A 60 7.37 10.30 -2.03
N VAL A 61 7.28 10.49 -0.71
CA VAL A 61 6.33 11.42 -0.07
C VAL A 61 6.77 12.89 -0.15
N SER A 62 8.08 13.16 -0.18
CA SER A 62 8.63 14.53 -0.19
C SER A 62 8.72 15.13 -1.60
N ASP A 63 8.69 14.28 -2.63
CA ASP A 63 8.77 14.66 -4.04
C ASP A 63 7.39 15.02 -4.66
N LEU A 64 6.30 14.95 -3.88
CA LEU A 64 4.91 15.20 -4.28
C LEU A 64 4.29 16.44 -3.62
#